data_AF-A0A0Q8F176-F1
#
_entry.id   AF-A0A0Q8F176-F1
#
_cell.length_a   1.000
_cell.length_b   1.000
_cell.length_c   1.000
_cell.angle_alpha   90.00
_cell.angle_beta   90.00
_cell.angle_gamma   90.00
#
_symmetry.space_group_name_H-M   'P 1'
#
loop_
_entity.id
_entity.type
_entity.pdbx_description
1 polymer ?
#
loop_
_entity_poly.entity_id
_entity_poly.type
_entity_poly.pdbx_seq_one_letter_code
_entity_poly.pdbx_strand_id
1 'polypeptide(L)'
;MHKNVLFRGCTRPPMFMGVPYVPFTIAAGGCLLLTFYFNMFFLALLPVVIFIMRQMARRDEMIFRLLGLRWQFRTRVRNLRHHEGMWVFTPNTYRKRFDDSIPD
;
A
#
# COMPACT_ATOMS: atom_id res chain seq x y z
N MET A 1 -29.05 2.39 -6.22
CA MET A 1 -27.86 3.07 -6.79
C MET A 1 -26.73 2.05 -6.93
N HIS A 2 -26.57 1.44 -8.11
CA HIS A 2 -25.49 0.48 -8.37
C HIS A 2 -24.16 1.24 -8.38
N LYS A 3 -23.31 0.96 -7.39
CA LYS A 3 -22.01 1.61 -7.23
C LYS A 3 -21.06 0.98 -8.24
N ASN A 4 -21.00 1.53 -9.45
CA ASN A 4 -20.06 1.13 -10.49
C ASN A 4 -18.63 1.30 -9.97
N VAL A 5 -18.05 0.23 -9.45
CA VAL A 5 -16.68 0.16 -8.91
C VAL A 5 -15.60 0.43 -9.97
N LEU A 6 -15.97 0.33 -11.24
CA LEU A 6 -15.06 0.35 -12.39
C LEU A 6 -14.43 1.73 -12.64
N PHE A 7 -15.06 2.84 -12.24
CA PHE A 7 -14.57 4.19 -12.55
C PHE A 7 -13.61 4.80 -11.51
N ARG A 8 -13.36 4.14 -10.38
CA ARG A 8 -12.48 4.68 -9.32
C ARG A 8 -10.98 4.55 -9.62
N GLY A 9 -10.62 3.67 -10.55
CA GLY A 9 -9.26 3.58 -11.07
C GLY A 9 -8.86 4.78 -11.92
N CYS A 10 -9.84 5.47 -12.52
CA CYS A 10 -9.61 6.60 -13.43
C CYS A 10 -9.51 7.96 -12.71
N THR A 11 -9.76 8.01 -11.40
CA THR A 11 -9.63 9.25 -10.64
C THR A 11 -8.19 9.43 -10.19
N ARG A 12 -7.54 10.49 -10.69
CA ARG A 12 -6.22 10.94 -10.23
C ARG A 12 -6.27 11.19 -8.71
N PRO A 13 -5.32 10.67 -7.91
CA PRO A 13 -5.29 10.97 -6.49
C PRO A 13 -5.13 12.49 -6.28
N PRO A 14 -5.70 13.06 -5.21
CA PRO A 14 -5.53 14.48 -4.91
C PRO A 14 -4.04 14.77 -4.65
N MET A 15 -3.45 15.64 -5.47
CA MET A 15 -2.03 16.01 -5.40
C MET A 15 -1.87 17.49 -5.06
N PHE A 16 -0.95 17.78 -4.15
CA PHE A 16 -0.54 19.12 -3.75
C PHE A 16 0.95 19.29 -4.06
N MET A 17 1.31 20.30 -4.86
CA MET A 17 2.69 20.54 -5.33
C MET A 17 3.38 19.30 -5.97
N GLY A 18 2.61 18.46 -6.66
CA GLY A 18 3.13 17.24 -7.31
C GLY A 18 3.38 16.07 -6.36
N VAL A 19 2.94 16.14 -5.10
CA VAL A 19 2.97 15.05 -4.13
C VAL A 19 1.53 14.71 -3.72
N PRO A 20 1.15 13.42 -3.60
CA PRO A 20 -0.19 13.08 -3.13
C PRO A 20 -0.44 13.55 -1.69
N TYR A 21 -1.68 13.97 -1.39
CA TYR A 21 -2.00 14.60 -0.09
C TYR A 21 -1.73 13.68 1.11
N VAL A 22 -2.13 12.40 1.02
CA VAL A 22 -1.97 11.41 2.09
C VAL A 22 -0.50 11.17 2.48
N PRO A 23 0.43 10.86 1.55
CA PRO A 23 1.84 10.70 1.92
C PRO A 23 2.46 12.02 2.40
N PHE A 24 2.03 13.17 1.86
CA PHE A 24 2.51 14.47 2.34
C PHE A 24 2.17 14.71 3.81
N THR A 25 0.92 14.48 4.23
CA THR A 25 0.52 14.68 5.64
C THR A 25 1.20 13.69 6.58
N ILE A 26 1.36 12.43 6.17
CA ILE A 26 2.07 11.42 6.97
C ILE A 26 3.55 11.80 7.12
N ALA A 27 4.21 12.22 6.04
CA ALA A 27 5.62 12.60 6.08
C ALA A 27 5.87 13.89 6.88
N ALA A 28 5.09 14.94 6.61
CA ALA A 28 5.20 16.21 7.33
C ALA A 28 4.83 16.06 8.80
N GLY A 29 3.72 15.37 9.11
CA GLY A 29 3.30 15.06 10.48
C GLY A 29 4.31 14.18 11.21
N GLY A 30 4.89 13.18 10.52
CA GLY A 30 5.96 12.34 11.06
C GLY A 30 7.23 13.13 11.39
N CYS A 31 7.70 14.00 10.48
CA CYS A 31 8.87 14.85 10.73
C CYS A 31 8.62 15.85 11.87
N LEU A 32 7.41 16.40 11.95
CA LEU A 32 7.01 17.34 13.01
C LEU A 32 6.95 16.65 14.38
N LEU A 33 6.37 15.45 14.46
CA LEU A 33 6.43 14.63 15.68
C LEU A 33 7.89 14.32 16.07
N LEU A 34 8.71 13.89 15.12
CA LEU A 34 10.12 13.58 15.37
C LEU A 34 10.91 14.79 15.89
N THR A 35 10.54 15.99 15.42
CA THR A 35 11.09 17.26 15.90
C THR A 35 10.78 17.49 17.38
N PHE A 36 9.54 17.24 17.80
CA PHE A 36 9.14 17.38 19.21
C PHE A 36 9.76 16.31 20.13
N TYR A 37 9.88 15.07 19.65
CA TYR A 37 10.37 13.97 20.49
C TYR A 37 11.90 13.88 20.57
N PHE A 38 12.63 14.26 19.52
CA PHE A 38 14.08 14.04 19.46
C PHE A 38 14.87 15.34 19.37
N ASN A 39 14.67 16.12 18.31
CA ASN A 39 15.48 17.33 18.07
C ASN A 39 14.95 18.19 16.92
N MET A 40 15.17 19.51 16.98
CA MET A 40 14.71 20.46 15.96
C MET A 40 15.37 20.27 14.59
N PHE A 41 16.53 19.61 14.53
CA PHE A 41 17.21 19.27 13.28
C PHE A 41 16.38 18.38 12.34
N PHE A 42 15.40 17.62 12.86
CA PHE A 42 14.51 16.82 12.00
C PHE A 42 13.62 17.67 11.10
N LEU A 43 13.44 18.96 11.39
CA LEU A 43 12.75 19.89 10.50
C LEU A 43 13.54 20.12 9.20
N ALA A 44 14.87 20.04 9.23
CA ALA A 44 15.72 20.13 8.05
C ALA A 44 15.60 18.88 7.14
N LEU A 45 15.12 17.75 7.69
CA LEU A 45 14.86 16.53 6.92
C LEU A 45 13.60 16.65 6.05
N LEU A 46 12.64 17.48 6.46
CA LEU A 46 11.35 17.65 5.80
C LEU A 46 11.45 17.97 4.29
N PRO A 47 12.26 18.95 3.82
CA PRO A 47 12.42 19.20 2.38
C PRO A 47 13.05 18.02 1.64
N VAL A 48 13.96 17.28 2.26
CA VAL A 48 14.60 16.09 1.66
C VAL A 48 13.56 14.99 1.43
N VAL A 49 12.73 14.71 2.43
CA VAL A 49 11.66 13.69 2.33
C VAL A 49 10.62 14.08 1.28
N ILE A 50 10.21 15.36 1.25
CA ILE A 50 9.28 15.87 0.23
C ILE A 50 9.89 15.74 -1.17
N PHE A 51 11.17 16.05 -1.35
CA PHE A 51 11.84 15.91 -2.62
C PHE A 51 11.83 14.46 -3.11
N ILE A 52 12.16 13.49 -2.25
CA ILE A 52 12.13 12.06 -2.57
C ILE A 52 10.71 11.63 -2.96
N MET A 53 9.70 12.03 -2.18
CA MET A 53 8.30 11.72 -2.50
C MET A 53 7.87 12.31 -3.84
N ARG A 54 8.33 13.52 -4.17
CA ARG A 54 8.04 14.20 -5.43
C ARG A 54 8.71 13.52 -6.62
N GLN A 55 9.92 12.99 -6.46
CA GLN A 55 10.58 12.18 -7.49
C GLN A 55 9.84 10.86 -7.73
N MET A 56 9.34 10.20 -6.67
CA MET A 56 8.54 8.99 -6.80
C MET A 56 7.20 9.27 -7.48
N ALA A 57 6.49 10.33 -7.07
CA ALA A 57 5.22 10.73 -7.68
C ALA A 57 5.35 11.13 -9.15
N ARG A 58 6.50 11.68 -9.56
CA ARG A 58 6.78 12.03 -10.96
C ARG A 58 6.90 10.79 -11.87
N ARG A 59 7.32 9.64 -11.33
CA ARG A 59 7.43 8.37 -12.06
C ARG A 59 6.09 7.67 -12.18
N ASP A 60 5.32 7.63 -11.09
CA ASP A 60 4.01 7.00 -11.02
C ASP A 60 3.15 7.68 -9.96
N GLU A 61 2.04 8.25 -10.39
CA GLU A 61 1.12 9.01 -9.53
C GLU A 61 0.40 8.12 -8.51
N MET A 62 0.27 6.81 -8.78
CA MET A 62 -0.42 5.84 -7.92
C MET A 62 0.53 4.96 -7.10
N ILE A 63 1.85 5.19 -7.17
CA ILE A 63 2.85 4.36 -6.50
C ILE A 63 2.59 4.23 -4.99
N PHE A 64 2.19 5.31 -4.32
CA PHE A 64 1.91 5.31 -2.89
C PHE A 64 0.69 4.47 -2.52
N ARG A 65 -0.32 4.42 -3.41
CA ARG A 65 -1.50 3.57 -3.20
C ARG A 65 -1.13 2.09 -3.32
N LEU A 66 -0.28 1.77 -4.29
CA LEU A 66 0.25 0.42 -4.49
C LEU A 66 1.15 -0.02 -3.34
N LEU A 67 1.99 0.89 -2.85
CA LEU A 67 2.89 0.65 -1.71
C LEU A 67 2.11 0.43 -0.41
N GLY A 68 1.07 1.24 -0.17
CA GLY A 68 0.14 1.06 0.94
C GLY A 68 -0.61 -0.27 0.86
N LEU A 69 -1.09 -0.65 -0.34
CA LEU A 69 -1.77 -1.92 -0.56
C LEU A 69 -0.83 -3.11 -0.30
N ARG A 70 0.41 -3.05 -0.79
CA ARG A 70 1.45 -4.06 -0.52
C ARG A 70 1.71 -4.19 0.97
N TRP A 71 1.73 -3.08 1.70
CA TRP A 71 1.94 -3.10 3.14
C TRP A 71 0.75 -3.70 3.89
N GLN A 72 -0.49 -3.37 3.50
CA GLN A 72 -1.70 -3.99 4.05
C GLN A 72 -1.74 -5.51 3.81
N PHE A 73 -1.38 -5.97 2.61
CA PHE A 73 -1.31 -7.40 2.34
C PHE A 73 -0.24 -8.06 3.22
N ARG A 74 0.93 -7.45 3.35
CA ARG A 74 2.01 -7.99 4.20
C ARG A 74 1.61 -8.11 5.67
N THR A 75 0.83 -7.18 6.21
CA THR A 75 0.37 -7.24 7.61
C THR A 75 -0.81 -8.19 7.80
N ARG A 76 -1.67 -8.34 6.78
CA ARG A 76 -2.87 -9.20 6.83
C ARG A 76 -2.55 -10.68 6.59
N VAL A 77 -1.53 -11.01 5.80
CA VAL A 77 -1.04 -12.39 5.66
C VAL A 77 -0.27 -12.78 6.93
N ARG A 78 -0.98 -13.13 8.01
CA ARG A 78 -0.42 -13.83 9.18
C ARG A 78 -0.55 -15.34 9.10
N ASN A 79 -1.28 -15.84 8.10
CA ASN A 79 -1.53 -17.27 7.85
C ASN A 79 -0.37 -18.01 7.16
N LEU A 80 0.79 -17.38 6.94
CA LEU A 80 1.98 -18.05 6.35
C LEU A 80 2.36 -19.33 7.08
N ARG A 81 2.20 -19.37 8.42
CA ARG A 81 2.53 -20.54 9.24
C ARG A 81 1.57 -21.72 9.05
N HIS A 82 0.38 -21.51 8.50
CA HIS A 82 -0.64 -22.56 8.37
C HIS A 82 -0.78 -23.07 6.92
N HIS A 83 -0.13 -22.43 5.95
CA HIS A 83 -0.21 -22.78 4.53
C HIS A 83 1.17 -22.84 3.87
N GLU A 84 2.18 -23.34 4.59
CA GLU A 84 3.53 -23.61 4.05
C GLU A 84 4.16 -22.42 3.31
N GLY A 85 3.97 -21.21 3.83
CA GLY A 85 4.54 -20.00 3.25
C GLY A 85 3.74 -19.39 2.07
N MET A 86 2.62 -20.01 1.67
CA MET A 86 1.77 -19.51 0.58
C MET A 86 0.83 -18.40 1.06
N TRP A 87 0.68 -17.35 0.23
CA TRP A 87 -0.27 -16.27 0.48
C TRP A 87 -1.67 -16.69 0.02
N VAL A 88 -2.43 -17.28 0.94
CA VAL A 88 -3.81 -17.72 0.69
C VAL A 88 -4.79 -16.67 1.20
N PHE A 89 -5.59 -16.09 0.30
CA PHE A 89 -6.58 -15.05 0.62
C PHE A 89 -8.04 -15.50 0.51
N THR A 90 -8.29 -16.63 -0.17
CA THR A 90 -9.63 -17.17 -0.41
C THR A 90 -9.68 -18.61 0.09
N PRO A 91 -10.72 -19.01 0.85
CA PRO A 91 -10.99 -20.41 1.17
C PRO A 91 -11.60 -21.08 -0.06
N ASN A 92 -10.82 -21.22 -1.14
CA ASN A 92 -11.30 -21.95 -2.30
C ASN A 92 -11.20 -23.44 -1.97
N THR A 93 -12.34 -24.10 -1.75
CA THR A 93 -12.41 -25.55 -1.71
C THR A 93 -12.11 -26.03 -3.13
N TYR A 94 -10.88 -26.49 -3.36
CA TYR A 94 -10.53 -27.11 -4.64
C TYR A 94 -11.51 -28.26 -4.88
N ARG A 95 -12.32 -28.13 -5.93
CA ARG A 95 -13.22 -29.20 -6.37
C ARG A 95 -12.33 -30.39 -6.74
N LYS A 96 -12.57 -31.55 -6.11
CA LYS A 96 -11.81 -32.78 -6.37
C LYS A 96 -11.68 -32.99 -7.88
N ARG A 97 -10.46 -33.25 -8.33
CA ARG A 97 -10.16 -33.45 -9.74
C ARG A 97 -10.81 -34.77 -10.15
N PHE A 98 -11.36 -34.84 -11.36
CA PHE A 98 -12.06 -36.03 -11.85
C PHE A 98 -11.13 -37.26 -11.93
N ASP A 99 -9.82 -37.05 -12.02
CA ASP A 99 -8.80 -38.12 -12.02
C ASP A 99 -8.69 -38.88 -10.69
N ASP A 100 -9.10 -38.28 -9.55
CA ASP A 100 -9.07 -38.95 -8.25
C ASP A 100 -10.23 -39.95 -8.05
N SER A 101 -11.09 -40.12 -9.08
CA SER A 101 -12.28 -40.99 -9.04
C SER A 101 -12.13 -42.30 -9.82
N ILE A 102 -10.98 -42.52 -10.46
CA ILE A 102 -10.71 -43.76 -11.20
C ILE A 102 -9.88 -44.68 -10.28
N PRO A 103 -10.42 -45.83 -9.84
CA PRO A 103 -9.62 -46.86 -9.17
C PRO A 103 -8.70 -47.52 -10.20
N ASP A 104 -7.45 -47.80 -9.81
CA ASP A 104 -6.49 -48.61 -10.57
C ASP A 104 -7.02 -50.02 -10.89
#